data_AF-A0A2N2ZRV7-F1
#
_entry.id   AF-A0A2N2ZRV7-F1
#
_cell.length_a   1.000
_cell.length_b   1.000
_cell.length_c   1.000
_cell.angle_alpha   90.00
_cell.angle_beta   90.00
_cell.angle_gamma   90.00
#
_symmetry.space_group_name_H-M   'P 1'
#
loop_
_entity.id
_entity.type
_entity.pdbx_description
1 polymer ?
#
loop_
_entity_poly.entity_id
_entity_poly.type
_entity_poly.pdbx_seq_one_letter_code
_entity_poly.pdbx_strand_id
1 'polypeptide(L)' 'MNKQHYKSTGKKSLFDEQFTSEKLLEIGNPLAMISKVIDFEMFRNTLENKLLNTNKKNKAGARPYDVVLMFKILILQR' A
#
# COMPACT_ATOMS: atom_id res chain seq x y z
N MET A 1 11.00 19.19 1.67
CA MET A 1 9.71 18.48 1.43
C MET A 1 8.63 19.15 2.26
N ASN A 2 7.68 19.83 1.61
CA ASN A 2 6.52 20.41 2.32
C ASN A 2 5.62 19.27 2.80
N LYS A 3 5.43 19.18 4.12
CA LYS A 3 4.55 18.18 4.75
C LYS A 3 3.11 18.59 4.49
N GLN A 4 2.42 17.86 3.61
CA GLN A 4 1.01 18.08 3.31
C GLN A 4 0.15 17.57 4.48
N HIS A 5 -0.67 18.43 5.07
CA HIS A 5 -1.64 18.05 6.09
C HIS A 5 -2.94 17.64 5.41
N TYR A 6 -3.15 16.33 5.24
CA TYR A 6 -4.43 15.78 4.82
C TYR A 6 -5.45 15.96 5.95
N LYS A 7 -6.63 16.52 5.65
CA LYS A 7 -7.70 16.61 6.64
C LYS A 7 -8.18 15.20 6.97
N SER A 8 -8.02 14.78 8.23
CA SER A 8 -8.52 13.49 8.72
C SER A 8 -10.03 13.48 8.93
N THR A 9 -10.67 14.65 9.04
CA THR A 9 -12.10 14.81 9.30
C THR A 9 -12.66 16.08 8.63
N GLY A 10 -13.93 16.04 8.22
CA GLY A 10 -14.65 17.15 7.56
C GLY A 10 -15.67 16.67 6.53
N LYS A 11 -16.52 17.58 6.02
CA LYS A 11 -17.41 17.28 4.88
C LYS A 11 -16.55 17.05 3.64
N LYS A 12 -16.48 15.81 3.15
CA LYS A 12 -15.92 15.50 1.82
C LYS A 12 -16.83 16.09 0.75
N SER A 13 -16.29 16.93 -0.12
CA SER A 13 -16.96 17.35 -1.35
C SER A 13 -17.05 16.16 -2.31
N LEU A 14 -17.96 16.21 -3.29
CA LEU A 14 -18.26 15.08 -4.18
C LEU A 14 -17.05 14.51 -4.93
N PHE A 15 -16.01 15.33 -5.16
CA PHE A 15 -14.83 14.98 -5.95
C PHE A 15 -13.52 14.95 -5.14
N ASP A 16 -13.58 15.07 -3.82
CA ASP A 16 -12.37 15.15 -2.99
C ASP A 16 -11.46 13.92 -3.15
N GLU A 17 -12.04 12.74 -3.40
CA GLU A 17 -11.27 11.50 -3.61
C GLU A 17 -10.54 11.51 -4.95
N GLN A 18 -11.19 11.98 -6.01
CA GLN A 18 -10.56 12.11 -7.33
C GLN A 18 -9.42 13.12 -7.30
N PHE A 19 -9.65 14.31 -6.72
CA PHE A 19 -8.61 15.33 -6.57
C PHE A 19 -7.44 14.85 -5.71
N THR A 20 -7.71 14.08 -4.65
CA THR A 20 -6.66 13.50 -3.82
C THR A 20 -5.84 12.49 -4.63
N SER A 21 -6.49 11.63 -5.41
CA SER A 21 -5.82 10.65 -6.27
C SER A 21 -4.96 11.31 -7.36
N GLU A 22 -5.51 12.31 -8.07
CA GLU A 22 -4.79 13.09 -9.09
C GLU A 22 -3.57 13.79 -8.50
N LYS A 23 -3.73 14.42 -7.34
CA LYS A 23 -2.64 15.09 -6.63
C LYS A 23 -1.55 14.11 -6.17
N LEU A 24 -1.94 12.91 -5.71
CA LEU A 24 -0.99 11.84 -5.36
C LEU A 24 -0.22 11.33 -6.59
N LEU A 25 -0.84 11.31 -7.77
CA LEU A 25 -0.19 10.97 -9.04
C LEU A 25 0.78 12.06 -9.48
N GLU A 26 0.39 13.33 -9.39
CA GLU A 26 1.23 14.50 -9.76
C GLU A 26 2.50 14.62 -8.92
N ILE A 27 2.44 14.22 -7.63
CA ILE A 27 3.59 14.26 -6.71
C ILE A 27 4.70 13.27 -7.15
N GLY A 28 4.45 12.40 -8.14
CA GLY A 28 5.44 11.48 -8.66
C GLY A 28 5.61 10.28 -7.74
N ASN A 29 4.50 9.61 -7.44
CA ASN A 29 4.53 8.41 -6.61
C ASN A 29 5.35 7.29 -7.29
N PRO A 30 6.50 6.87 -6.72
CA PRO A 30 7.32 5.80 -7.30
C PRO A 30 6.52 4.49 -7.47
N LEU A 31 5.53 4.25 -6.61
CA LEU A 31 4.65 3.09 -6.70
C LEU A 31 3.79 3.11 -7.97
N ALA A 32 3.29 4.29 -8.36
CA ALA A 32 2.47 4.43 -9.57
C ALA A 32 3.30 4.22 -10.85
N MET A 33 4.59 4.58 -10.84
CA MET A 33 5.49 4.28 -11.96
C MET A 33 5.81 2.79 -12.04
N ILE A 34 6.17 2.17 -10.91
CA ILE A 34 6.54 0.75 -10.86
C ILE A 34 5.35 -0.14 -11.25
N SER A 35 4.14 0.21 -10.79
CA SER A 35 2.93 -0.55 -11.12
C SER A 35 2.58 -0.58 -12.61
N LYS A 36 3.13 0.35 -13.43
CA LYS A 36 2.94 0.34 -14.89
C LYS A 36 3.85 -0.68 -15.59
N VAL A 37 4.96 -1.05 -14.95
CA VAL A 37 6.02 -1.87 -15.55
C VAL A 37 6.04 -3.27 -14.96
N ILE A 38 5.65 -3.42 -13.69
CA ILE A 38 5.75 -4.65 -12.93
C ILE A 38 4.40 -4.98 -12.30
N ASP A 39 3.93 -6.20 -12.53
CA ASP A 39 2.83 -6.75 -11.75
C ASP A 39 3.35 -7.22 -10.39
N PHE A 40 2.88 -6.59 -9.31
CA PHE A 40 3.30 -6.92 -7.94
C PHE A 40 2.86 -8.33 -7.51
N GLU A 41 1.81 -8.89 -8.11
CA GLU A 41 1.32 -10.23 -7.75
C GLU A 41 2.33 -11.32 -8.12
N MET A 42 3.28 -11.05 -9.04
CA MET A 42 4.34 -12.01 -9.37
C MET A 42 5.24 -12.35 -8.18
N PHE A 43 5.31 -11.49 -7.16
CA PHE A 43 6.10 -11.71 -5.96
C PHE A 43 5.33 -12.45 -4.86
N ARG A 44 4.01 -12.65 -5.00
CA ARG A 44 3.15 -13.21 -3.95
C ARG A 44 3.72 -14.54 -3.43
N ASN A 45 3.94 -15.51 -4.31
CA ASN A 45 4.44 -16.82 -3.91
C ASN A 45 5.79 -16.72 -3.18
N THR A 46 6.70 -15.87 -3.68
CA THR A 46 8.01 -15.65 -3.07
C THR A 46 7.91 -15.03 -1.68
N LEU A 47 6.99 -14.08 -1.49
CA LEU A 47 6.76 -13.40 -0.23
C LEU A 47 6.04 -14.30 0.78
N GLU A 48 4.97 -14.97 0.36
CA GLU A 48 4.17 -15.86 1.21
C GLU A 48 5.01 -17.03 1.74
N ASN A 49 5.83 -17.63 0.89
CA ASN A 49 6.72 -18.75 1.28
C ASN A 49 7.71 -18.37 2.40
N LYS A 50 8.10 -17.09 2.50
CA LYS A 50 9.07 -16.63 3.51
C LYS A 50 8.43 -15.92 4.71
N LEU A 51 7.30 -15.23 4.53
CA LEU A 51 6.67 -14.43 5.58
C LEU A 51 5.53 -15.14 6.31
N LEU A 52 4.79 -16.02 5.62
CA LEU A 52 3.66 -16.68 6.27
C LEU A 52 4.17 -17.81 7.17
N ASN A 53 4.02 -17.60 8.47
CA ASN A 53 4.16 -18.67 9.45
C ASN A 53 3.02 -19.67 9.27
N THR A 54 3.28 -20.73 8.50
CA THR A 54 2.37 -21.86 8.27
C THR A 54 2.27 -22.75 9.51
N ASN A 55 3.32 -22.78 10.36
CA ASN A 55 3.34 -23.51 11.61
C ASN A 55 2.78 -22.67 12.78
N LYS A 56 1.45 -22.58 12.89
CA LYS A 56 0.78 -21.97 14.05
C LYS A 56 0.25 -23.04 14.99
N LYS A 57 0.55 -22.90 16.30
CA LYS A 57 0.04 -23.79 17.36
C LYS A 57 -1.47 -23.66 17.57
N ASN A 58 -2.04 -22.47 17.32
CA ASN A 58 -3.47 -22.20 17.40
C ASN A 58 -3.87 -21.05 16.45
N LYS A 59 -5.18 -20.86 16.22
CA LYS A 59 -5.72 -19.77 15.37
C LYS A 59 -5.84 -18.43 16.11
N ALA A 60 -5.10 -18.24 17.20
CA ALA A 60 -5.19 -17.02 18.00
C ALA A 60 -4.39 -15.86 17.37
N GLY A 61 -4.83 -14.63 17.65
CA GLY A 61 -4.15 -13.40 17.25
C GLY A 61 -4.74 -12.72 16.01
N ALA A 62 -4.19 -11.54 15.70
CA ALA A 62 -4.58 -10.77 14.52
C ALA A 62 -4.20 -11.51 13.23
N ARG A 63 -5.06 -11.40 12.21
CA ARG A 63 -4.72 -11.90 10.87
C ARG A 63 -3.55 -11.08 10.32
N PRO A 64 -2.57 -11.72 9.65
CA PRO A 64 -1.50 -10.99 9.00
C PRO A 64 -2.06 -10.08 7.91
N TYR A 65 -1.38 -8.96 7.68
CA TYR A 65 -1.65 -8.10 6.53
C TYR A 65 -1.31 -8.83 5.22
N ASP A 66 -1.89 -8.37 4.11
CA ASP A 66 -1.51 -8.87 2.79
C ASP A 66 -0.04 -8.57 2.50
N VAL A 67 0.71 -9.61 2.08
CA VAL A 67 2.15 -9.52 1.88
C VAL A 67 2.54 -8.60 0.72
N VAL A 68 1.69 -8.50 -0.31
CA VAL A 68 1.89 -7.62 -1.46
C VAL A 68 1.65 -6.18 -1.03
N LEU A 69 0.63 -5.93 -0.21
CA LEU A 69 0.40 -4.60 0.39
C LEU A 69 1.60 -4.16 1.25
N MET A 70 2.11 -5.04 2.12
CA MET A 70 3.31 -4.75 2.92
C MET A 70 4.51 -4.41 2.01
N PHE A 71 4.70 -5.17 0.93
CA PHE A 71 5.76 -4.92 -0.03
C PHE A 71 5.61 -3.55 -0.73
N LYS A 72 4.39 -3.18 -1.14
CA LYS A 72 4.11 -1.85 -1.72
C LYS A 72 4.41 -0.71 -0.73
N ILE A 73 4.12 -0.90 0.55
CA ILE A 73 4.42 0.09 1.60
C ILE A 73 5.94 0.26 1.78
N LEU A 74 6.71 -0.83 1.76
CA LEU A 74 8.18 -0.75 1.85
C LEU A 74 8.79 0.06 0.71
N ILE A 75 8.23 -0.04 -0.50
CA ILE A 75 8.69 0.75 -1.66
C ILE A 75 8.37 2.24 -1.52
N LEU A 76 7.25 2.57 -0.86
CA LEU A 76 6.84 3.94 -0.57
C LEU A 76 7.67 4.57 0.55
N GLN A 77 8.19 3.78 1.48
CA GLN A 77 9.08 4.22 2.56
C GLN A 77 10.50 4.48 2.00
N ARG A 78 10.69 5.62 1.32
CA ARG A 78 12.02 6.20 1.02
C ARG A 78 12.41 7.27 2.03
#